data_AF-A0A955Z823-F1
#
_entry.id   AF-A0A955Z823-F1
#
_cell.length_a   1.000
_cell.length_b   1.000
_cell.length_c   1.000
_cell.angle_alpha   90.00
_cell.angle_beta   90.00
_cell.angle_gamma   90.00
#
_symmetry.space_group_name_H-M   'P 1'
#
loop_
_entity.id
_entity.type
_entity.pdbx_description
1 polymer ?
#
loop_
_entity_poly.entity_id
_entity_poly.type
_entity_poly.pdbx_seq_one_letter_code
_entity_poly.pdbx_strand_id
1 'polypeptide(L)'
;MSLSRRRVLEAFGAALVAGGVGLAFVRSRGYPAVPGPAPSALDRSRYALVRAVAARVCAPDAAGPPSADDVDVAGFVDAYVSKMAGPQRGDLLKFLDFIEQLAPAMTLRAASRFTRLSAGDQDRVLAALEASEVDLLRGGFAGLKALVFMGYYRDPRTWSVLGYEGPSLGRTVPPWPMRVGGVPT
;
A
#
# COMPACT_ATOMS: atom_id res chain seq x y z
N MET A 1 -30.19 -1.58 -5.83
CA MET A 1 -30.35 -1.03 -4.46
C MET A 1 -29.05 -0.33 -4.08
N SER A 2 -28.99 1.01 -4.10
CA SER A 2 -27.78 1.73 -3.70
C SER A 2 -27.69 1.80 -2.17
N LEU A 3 -26.84 0.95 -1.59
CA LEU A 3 -26.54 1.04 -0.16
C LEU A 3 -25.68 2.30 0.08
N SER A 4 -26.10 3.15 1.02
CA SER A 4 -25.32 4.33 1.41
C SER A 4 -23.95 3.91 1.93
N ARG A 5 -22.88 4.52 1.41
CA ARG A 5 -21.48 4.27 1.79
C ARG A 5 -21.28 4.27 3.31
N ARG A 6 -22.08 5.08 4.03
CA ARG A 6 -22.10 5.17 5.48
C ARG A 6 -22.61 3.90 6.16
N ARG A 7 -23.65 3.24 5.63
CA ARG A 7 -24.18 1.97 6.19
C ARG A 7 -23.24 0.80 5.94
N VAL A 8 -22.50 0.82 4.84
CA VAL A 8 -21.46 -0.18 4.55
C VAL A 8 -20.28 -0.04 5.51
N LEU A 9 -19.86 1.20 5.81
CA LEU A 9 -18.85 1.51 6.83
C LEU A 9 -19.31 1.14 8.25
N GLU A 10 -20.57 1.40 8.59
CA GLU A 10 -21.18 1.01 9.88
C GLU A 10 -21.22 -0.53 10.03
N ALA A 11 -21.55 -1.26 8.97
CA ALA A 11 -21.51 -2.73 8.96
C ALA A 11 -20.07 -3.29 9.06
N PHE A 12 -19.09 -2.63 8.43
CA PHE A 12 -17.65 -2.95 8.57
C PHE A 12 -17.16 -2.75 10.01
N GLY A 13 -17.57 -1.67 10.65
CA GLY A 13 -17.28 -1.39 12.06
C GLY A 13 -17.86 -2.45 12.99
N ALA A 14 -19.11 -2.88 12.76
CA ALA A 14 -19.76 -3.91 13.57
C ALA A 14 -19.10 -5.30 13.43
N ALA A 15 -18.66 -5.68 12.23
CA ALA A 15 -17.96 -6.95 11.99
C ALA A 15 -16.56 -6.98 12.64
N LEU A 16 -15.85 -5.86 12.68
CA LEU A 16 -14.55 -5.72 13.38
C LEU A 16 -14.70 -5.84 14.91
N VAL A 17 -15.79 -5.30 15.47
CA VAL A 17 -16.03 -5.27 16.92
C VAL A 17 -16.55 -6.61 17.45
N ALA A 18 -17.40 -7.33 16.70
CA ALA A 18 -18.06 -8.54 17.20
C ALA A 18 -17.20 -9.84 17.16
N GLY A 19 -16.11 -9.87 16.39
CA GLY A 19 -15.24 -11.07 16.30
C GLY A 19 -13.72 -10.81 16.30
N GLY A 20 -13.27 -9.58 16.07
CA GLY A 20 -11.87 -9.27 15.82
C GLY A 20 -11.04 -8.93 17.06
N VAL A 21 -11.63 -8.30 18.08
CA VAL A 21 -10.87 -7.70 19.20
C VAL A 21 -10.15 -8.74 20.05
N GLY A 22 -10.77 -9.90 20.32
CA GLY A 22 -10.16 -10.98 21.10
C GLY A 22 -9.05 -11.74 20.36
N LEU A 23 -9.23 -12.00 19.06
CA LEU A 23 -8.24 -12.70 18.23
C LEU A 23 -7.03 -11.79 17.89
N ALA A 24 -7.29 -10.50 17.65
CA ALA A 24 -6.27 -9.50 17.35
C ALA A 24 -5.37 -9.19 18.55
N PHE A 25 -5.88 -9.25 19.79
CA PHE A 25 -5.07 -9.04 21.00
C PHE A 25 -4.05 -10.17 21.24
N VAL A 26 -4.41 -11.42 20.93
CA VAL A 26 -3.49 -12.57 21.04
C VAL A 26 -2.48 -12.59 19.89
N ARG A 27 -2.88 -12.17 18.67
CA ARG A 27 -2.03 -12.18 17.47
C ARG A 27 -1.16 -10.94 17.27
N SER A 28 -1.28 -9.90 18.09
CA SER A 28 -0.49 -8.66 17.94
C SER A 28 0.89 -8.71 18.62
N ARG A 29 1.23 -9.82 19.28
CA ARG A 29 2.58 -10.04 19.84
C ARG A 29 3.57 -10.56 18.78
N GLY A 30 4.86 -10.33 19.03
CA GLY A 30 5.95 -10.87 18.21
C GLY A 30 6.08 -10.21 16.84
N TYR A 31 5.87 -8.90 16.74
CA TYR A 31 6.37 -8.13 15.61
C TYR A 31 7.83 -7.74 15.87
N PRO A 32 8.71 -7.83 14.86
CA PRO A 32 10.09 -7.38 15.00
C PRO A 32 10.13 -5.90 15.34
N ALA A 33 11.26 -5.47 15.90
CA ALA A 33 11.52 -4.04 16.07
C ALA A 33 11.48 -3.35 14.69
N VAL A 34 10.95 -2.13 14.67
CA VAL A 34 10.95 -1.29 13.48
C VAL A 34 12.38 -0.77 13.26
N PRO A 35 12.97 -0.92 12.06
CA PRO A 35 14.24 -0.28 11.74
C PRO A 35 14.11 1.25 11.80
N GLY A 36 15.10 1.94 12.37
CA GLY A 36 15.12 3.40 12.41
C GLY A 36 14.29 4.02 13.55
N PRO A 37 13.87 5.29 13.41
CA PRO A 37 13.08 6.00 14.40
C PRO A 37 11.76 5.28 14.73
N ALA A 38 11.28 5.42 15.95
CA ALA A 38 9.99 4.87 16.33
C ALA A 38 8.87 5.47 15.44
N PRO A 39 7.95 4.64 14.92
CA PRO A 39 6.78 5.13 14.20
C PRO A 39 5.98 6.15 15.02
N SER A 40 5.45 7.16 14.34
CA SER A 40 4.73 8.28 14.95
C SER A 40 3.21 8.10 14.91
N ALA A 41 2.66 7.38 13.92
CA ALA A 41 1.23 7.18 13.74
C ALA A 41 0.80 5.72 13.62
N LEU A 42 1.65 4.87 13.05
CA LEU A 42 1.46 3.44 12.98
C LEU A 42 2.05 2.77 14.22
N ASP A 43 1.37 1.77 14.78
CA ASP A 43 2.05 0.87 15.71
C ASP A 43 2.95 -0.11 14.97
N ARG A 44 3.71 -0.93 15.71
CA ARG A 44 4.63 -1.94 15.13
C ARG A 44 3.93 -2.93 14.20
N SER A 45 2.69 -3.31 14.50
CA SER A 45 1.93 -4.27 13.69
C SER A 45 1.58 -3.65 12.34
N ARG A 46 1.03 -2.44 12.36
CA ARG A 46 0.62 -1.73 11.16
C ARG A 46 1.82 -1.31 10.31
N TYR A 47 2.92 -0.92 10.94
CA TYR A 47 4.16 -0.62 10.23
C TYR A 47 4.72 -1.88 9.53
N ALA A 48 4.74 -3.03 10.22
CA ALA A 48 5.16 -4.30 9.63
C ALA A 48 4.24 -4.75 8.49
N LEU A 49 2.92 -4.55 8.63
CA LEU A 49 1.96 -4.80 7.56
C LEU A 49 2.26 -3.92 6.34
N VAL A 50 2.46 -2.61 6.53
CA VAL A 50 2.75 -1.69 5.42
C VAL A 50 4.04 -2.10 4.71
N ARG A 51 5.09 -2.50 5.44
CA ARG A 51 6.31 -3.07 4.83
C ARG A 51 6.02 -4.30 4.00
N ALA A 52 5.26 -5.25 4.54
CA ALA A 52 4.90 -6.48 3.81
C ALA A 52 4.09 -6.18 2.55
N VAL A 53 3.09 -5.30 2.64
CA VAL A 53 2.29 -4.86 1.48
C VAL A 53 3.18 -4.17 0.44
N ALA A 54 4.04 -3.23 0.86
CA ALA A 54 4.94 -2.51 -0.03
C ALA A 54 5.94 -3.44 -0.74
N ALA A 55 6.46 -4.45 -0.04
CA ALA A 55 7.34 -5.46 -0.62
C ALA A 55 6.66 -6.32 -1.71
N ARG A 56 5.33 -6.45 -1.69
CA ARG A 56 4.57 -7.14 -2.75
C ARG A 56 4.14 -6.20 -3.86
N VAL A 57 3.66 -5.00 -3.52
CA VAL A 57 3.15 -4.00 -4.46
C VAL A 57 4.26 -3.37 -5.30
N CYS A 58 5.43 -3.16 -4.71
CA CYS A 58 6.62 -2.56 -5.35
C CYS A 58 7.73 -3.60 -5.54
N ALA A 59 7.37 -4.88 -5.74
CA ALA A 59 8.34 -5.92 -6.06
C ALA A 59 8.99 -5.60 -7.43
N PRO A 60 10.32 -5.44 -7.53
CA PRO A 60 10.97 -5.22 -8.81
C PRO A 60 10.87 -6.46 -9.71
N ASP A 61 10.46 -6.29 -10.96
CA ASP A 61 10.42 -7.37 -11.96
C ASP A 61 11.83 -7.75 -12.47
N ALA A 62 12.81 -6.88 -12.28
CA ALA A 62 14.20 -7.06 -12.69
C ALA A 62 15.16 -6.74 -11.55
N ALA A 63 16.37 -7.32 -11.61
CA ALA A 63 17.44 -6.95 -10.70
C ALA A 63 17.90 -5.50 -10.98
N GLY A 64 18.16 -4.71 -9.93
CA GLY A 64 18.71 -3.36 -10.04
C GLY A 64 17.95 -2.29 -9.25
N PRO A 65 16.62 -2.14 -9.42
CA PRO A 65 15.85 -1.17 -8.66
C PRO A 65 15.88 -1.46 -7.15
N PRO A 66 15.90 -0.43 -6.29
CA PRO A 66 15.88 -0.62 -4.85
C PRO A 66 14.55 -1.24 -4.41
N SER A 67 14.57 -2.04 -3.35
CA SER A 67 13.34 -2.56 -2.74
C SER A 67 12.54 -1.46 -2.03
N ALA A 68 11.29 -1.75 -1.66
CA ALA A 68 10.47 -0.83 -0.88
C ALA A 68 11.08 -0.48 0.50
N ASP A 69 11.85 -1.39 1.08
CA ASP A 69 12.56 -1.14 2.34
C ASP A 69 13.77 -0.22 2.12
N ASP A 70 14.49 -0.36 1.00
CA ASP A 70 15.67 0.46 0.66
C ASP A 70 15.35 1.96 0.46
N VAL A 71 14.09 2.28 0.21
CA VAL A 71 13.56 3.65 0.06
C VAL A 71 12.60 4.06 1.17
N ASP A 72 12.52 3.27 2.25
CA ASP A 72 11.70 3.51 3.45
C ASP A 72 10.23 3.88 3.15
N VAL A 73 9.55 3.07 2.32
CA VAL A 73 8.13 3.28 2.00
C VAL A 73 7.27 3.30 3.26
N ALA A 74 7.55 2.41 4.22
CA ALA A 74 6.75 2.34 5.45
C ALA A 74 6.94 3.56 6.36
N GLY A 75 8.16 4.12 6.46
CA GLY A 75 8.39 5.39 7.15
C GLY A 75 7.70 6.57 6.46
N PHE A 76 7.69 6.60 5.12
CA PHE A 76 6.89 7.58 4.38
C PHE A 76 5.40 7.47 4.70
N VAL A 77 4.83 6.26 4.67
CA VAL A 77 3.41 6.05 4.97
C VAL A 77 3.10 6.45 6.41
N ASP A 78 3.94 6.10 7.38
CA ASP A 78 3.77 6.54 8.78
C ASP A 78 3.71 8.08 8.89
N ALA A 79 4.66 8.77 8.26
CA ALA A 79 4.72 10.23 8.25
C ALA A 79 3.56 10.89 7.48
N TYR A 80 3.00 10.21 6.47
CA TYR A 80 1.81 10.67 5.76
C TYR A 80 0.57 10.51 6.65
N VAL A 81 0.42 9.36 7.30
CA VAL A 81 -0.72 9.04 8.18
C VAL A 81 -0.75 9.94 9.41
N SER A 82 0.41 10.36 9.95
CA SER A 82 0.48 11.28 11.09
C SER A 82 -0.17 12.64 10.81
N LYS A 83 -0.15 13.08 9.54
CA LYS A 83 -0.72 14.36 9.08
C LYS A 83 -2.16 14.24 8.57
N MET A 84 -2.71 13.04 8.51
CA MET A 84 -4.05 12.78 7.99
C MET A 84 -5.14 13.22 8.98
N ALA A 85 -6.26 13.73 8.46
CA ALA A 85 -7.41 14.12 9.27
C ALA A 85 -7.96 12.93 10.08
N GLY A 86 -8.41 13.17 11.31
CA GLY A 86 -8.80 12.13 12.28
C GLY A 86 -9.73 11.04 11.74
N PRO A 87 -10.85 11.38 11.06
CA PRO A 87 -11.76 10.39 10.49
C PRO A 87 -11.10 9.51 9.41
N GLN A 88 -10.41 10.14 8.45
CA GLN A 88 -9.74 9.43 7.36
C GLN A 88 -8.61 8.53 7.89
N ARG A 89 -7.83 9.02 8.86
CA ARG A 89 -6.82 8.23 9.57
C ARG A 89 -7.44 7.03 10.25
N GLY A 90 -8.53 7.23 10.99
CA GLY A 90 -9.23 6.16 11.67
C GLY A 90 -9.74 5.08 10.73
N ASP A 91 -10.20 5.43 9.54
CA ASP A 91 -10.70 4.45 8.56
C ASP A 91 -9.57 3.68 7.90
N LEU A 92 -8.46 4.35 7.55
CA LEU A 92 -7.27 3.67 7.04
C LEU A 92 -6.69 2.68 8.08
N LEU A 93 -6.58 3.08 9.35
CA LEU A 93 -6.05 2.19 10.39
C LEU A 93 -6.93 0.95 10.59
N LYS A 94 -8.26 1.10 10.57
CA LYS A 94 -9.19 -0.05 10.61
C LYS A 94 -9.04 -0.95 9.38
N PHE A 95 -8.81 -0.36 8.22
CA PHE A 95 -8.59 -1.12 6.99
C PHE A 95 -7.27 -1.91 7.04
N LEU A 96 -6.20 -1.33 7.59
CA LEU A 96 -4.95 -2.05 7.85
C LEU A 96 -5.17 -3.24 8.80
N ASP A 97 -5.92 -3.04 9.89
CA ASP A 97 -6.23 -4.11 10.84
C ASP A 97 -7.05 -5.23 10.18
N PHE A 98 -7.98 -4.88 9.28
CA PHE A 98 -8.74 -5.83 8.48
C PHE A 98 -7.84 -6.66 7.57
N ILE A 99 -6.88 -6.04 6.86
CA ILE A 99 -5.93 -6.76 6.01
C ILE A 99 -5.09 -7.72 6.86
N GLU A 100 -4.59 -7.26 8.01
CA GLU A 100 -3.71 -8.09 8.83
C GLU A 100 -4.41 -9.32 9.42
N GLN A 101 -5.67 -9.19 9.84
CA GLN A 101 -6.33 -10.23 10.64
C GLN A 101 -7.43 -10.99 9.89
N LEU A 102 -8.22 -10.33 9.03
CA LEU A 102 -9.44 -10.91 8.45
C LEU A 102 -9.25 -11.32 6.99
N ALA A 103 -8.54 -10.52 6.18
CA ALA A 103 -8.38 -10.80 4.76
C ALA A 103 -7.76 -12.18 4.44
N PRO A 104 -6.76 -12.70 5.20
CA PRO A 104 -6.25 -14.06 5.03
C PRO A 104 -7.30 -15.14 5.25
N ALA A 105 -8.14 -15.01 6.28
CA ALA A 105 -9.18 -15.99 6.58
C ALA A 105 -10.29 -15.98 5.52
N MET A 106 -10.62 -14.81 4.99
CA MET A 106 -11.62 -14.68 3.93
C MET A 106 -11.13 -15.27 2.60
N THR A 107 -9.87 -15.04 2.25
CA THR A 107 -9.31 -15.42 0.94
C THR A 107 -8.77 -16.84 0.92
N LEU A 108 -8.04 -17.23 1.97
CA LEU A 108 -7.27 -18.48 2.01
C LEU A 108 -7.87 -19.54 2.94
N ARG A 109 -8.94 -19.19 3.68
CA ARG A 109 -9.45 -19.98 4.82
C ARG A 109 -8.36 -20.30 5.87
N ALA A 110 -7.32 -19.47 5.90
CA ALA A 110 -6.20 -19.63 6.81
C ALA A 110 -6.42 -18.85 8.11
N ALA A 111 -6.26 -19.51 9.24
CA ALA A 111 -6.19 -18.85 10.55
C ALA A 111 -4.78 -18.28 10.79
N SER A 112 -4.28 -17.43 9.90
CA SER A 112 -3.00 -16.74 10.06
C SER A 112 -3.17 -15.25 9.80
N ARG A 113 -2.18 -14.46 10.24
CA ARG A 113 -2.14 -13.03 9.98
C ARG A 113 -1.35 -12.75 8.70
N PHE A 114 -1.66 -11.68 7.98
CA PHE A 114 -1.09 -11.42 6.65
C PHE A 114 0.45 -11.38 6.67
N THR A 115 1.04 -10.73 7.66
CA THR A 115 2.52 -10.66 7.81
C THR A 115 3.20 -12.00 8.07
N ARG A 116 2.47 -13.08 8.38
CA ARG A 116 3.01 -14.44 8.57
C ARG A 116 2.79 -15.36 7.37
N LEU A 117 2.08 -14.89 6.35
CA LEU A 117 1.84 -15.68 5.14
C LEU A 117 3.13 -15.79 4.30
N SER A 118 3.18 -16.81 3.45
CA SER A 118 4.20 -16.88 2.39
C SER A 118 4.02 -15.72 1.41
N ALA A 119 5.05 -15.39 0.64
CA ALA A 119 4.99 -14.32 -0.35
C ALA A 119 3.85 -14.52 -1.38
N GLY A 120 3.70 -15.74 -1.90
CA GLY A 120 2.61 -16.06 -2.84
C GLY A 120 1.22 -16.01 -2.20
N ASP A 121 1.11 -16.32 -0.91
CA ASP A 121 -0.16 -16.21 -0.18
C ASP A 121 -0.52 -14.74 0.09
N GLN A 122 0.47 -13.90 0.38
CA GLN A 122 0.29 -12.46 0.45
C GLN A 122 -0.24 -11.90 -0.88
N ASP A 123 0.36 -12.28 -2.00
CA ASP A 123 -0.09 -11.86 -3.34
C ASP A 123 -1.54 -12.24 -3.59
N ARG A 124 -1.94 -13.47 -3.24
CA ARG A 124 -3.32 -13.92 -3.42
C ARG A 124 -4.31 -13.11 -2.59
N VAL A 125 -3.96 -12.75 -1.35
CA VAL A 125 -4.80 -11.89 -0.52
C VAL A 125 -4.91 -10.49 -1.13
N LEU A 126 -3.81 -9.89 -1.57
CA LEU A 126 -3.83 -8.55 -2.16
C LEU A 126 -4.60 -8.53 -3.49
N ALA A 127 -4.41 -9.54 -4.34
CA ALA A 127 -5.15 -9.69 -5.59
C ALA A 127 -6.66 -9.85 -5.35
N ALA A 128 -7.07 -10.57 -4.30
CA ALA A 128 -8.48 -10.70 -3.93
C ALA A 128 -9.09 -9.38 -3.44
N LEU A 129 -8.33 -8.54 -2.74
CA LEU A 129 -8.78 -7.19 -2.35
C LEU A 129 -8.93 -6.28 -3.58
N GLU A 130 -8.01 -6.38 -4.52
CA GLU A 130 -8.04 -5.63 -5.78
C GLU A 130 -9.22 -6.00 -6.67
N ALA A 131 -9.48 -7.31 -6.80
CA ALA A 131 -10.56 -7.86 -7.61
C ALA A 131 -11.91 -7.93 -6.86
N SER A 132 -12.01 -7.36 -5.66
CA SER A 132 -13.20 -7.48 -4.83
C SER A 132 -14.41 -6.79 -5.46
N GLU A 133 -15.56 -7.49 -5.46
CA GLU A 133 -16.86 -6.91 -5.82
C GLU A 133 -17.36 -5.87 -4.79
N VAL A 134 -16.74 -5.82 -3.60
CA VAL A 134 -17.07 -4.85 -2.56
C VAL A 134 -16.27 -3.57 -2.80
N ASP A 135 -16.95 -2.53 -3.29
CA ASP A 135 -16.35 -1.22 -3.59
C ASP A 135 -15.51 -0.64 -2.46
N LEU A 136 -15.91 -0.86 -1.20
CA LEU A 136 -15.15 -0.41 -0.04
C LEU A 136 -13.79 -1.10 0.08
N LEU A 137 -13.73 -2.41 -0.15
CA LEU A 137 -12.47 -3.17 -0.09
C LEU A 137 -11.55 -2.78 -1.23
N ARG A 138 -12.10 -2.73 -2.44
CA ARG A 138 -11.37 -2.35 -3.65
C ARG A 138 -10.86 -0.91 -3.56
N GLY A 139 -11.70 0.02 -3.12
CA GLY A 139 -11.35 1.42 -2.91
C GLY A 139 -10.32 1.62 -1.80
N GLY A 140 -10.47 0.91 -0.67
CA GLY A 140 -9.50 0.92 0.42
C GLY A 140 -8.13 0.41 -0.04
N PHE A 141 -8.10 -0.69 -0.80
CA PHE A 141 -6.85 -1.24 -1.32
C PHE A 141 -6.22 -0.33 -2.38
N ALA A 142 -7.01 0.26 -3.29
CA ALA A 142 -6.52 1.24 -4.25
C ALA A 142 -5.88 2.46 -3.56
N GLY A 143 -6.49 2.97 -2.49
CA GLY A 143 -5.93 4.05 -1.69
C GLY A 143 -4.62 3.68 -1.00
N LEU A 144 -4.55 2.50 -0.39
CA LEU A 144 -3.30 1.99 0.21
C LEU A 144 -2.20 1.82 -0.83
N LYS A 145 -2.52 1.23 -1.98
CA LYS A 145 -1.60 1.06 -3.11
C LYS A 145 -1.06 2.40 -3.61
N ALA A 146 -1.93 3.42 -3.72
CA ALA A 146 -1.52 4.77 -4.08
C ALA A 146 -0.52 5.36 -3.07
N LEU A 147 -0.76 5.21 -1.76
CA LEU A 147 0.18 5.67 -0.73
C LEU A 147 1.53 4.97 -0.81
N VAL A 148 1.52 3.66 -1.04
CA VAL A 148 2.74 2.86 -1.24
C VAL A 148 3.52 3.34 -2.47
N PHE A 149 2.85 3.55 -3.60
CA PHE A 149 3.49 4.09 -4.81
C PHE A 149 4.02 5.51 -4.64
N MET A 150 3.30 6.38 -3.92
CA MET A 150 3.82 7.72 -3.57
C MET A 150 5.11 7.62 -2.75
N GLY A 151 5.19 6.67 -1.81
CA GLY A 151 6.38 6.42 -1.01
C GLY A 151 7.54 5.82 -1.80
N TYR A 152 7.26 5.00 -2.80
CA TYR A 152 8.28 4.32 -3.59
C TYR A 152 8.85 5.20 -4.71
N TYR A 153 7.99 5.84 -5.51
CA TYR A 153 8.40 6.61 -6.68
C TYR A 153 8.90 8.03 -6.38
N ARG A 154 8.94 8.44 -5.12
CA ARG A 154 9.58 9.70 -4.70
C ARG A 154 11.12 9.64 -4.76
N ASP A 155 11.69 8.44 -4.71
CA ASP A 155 13.15 8.26 -4.73
C ASP A 155 13.63 8.18 -6.19
N PRO A 156 14.57 9.03 -6.63
CA PRO A 156 15.07 9.01 -8.01
C PRO A 156 15.66 7.67 -8.45
N ARG A 157 16.13 6.84 -7.52
CA ARG A 157 16.67 5.50 -7.79
C ARG A 157 15.62 4.53 -8.34
N THR A 158 14.33 4.82 -8.18
CA THR A 158 13.22 3.98 -8.69
C THR A 158 12.69 4.44 -10.05
N TRP A 159 13.06 5.62 -10.54
CA TRP A 159 12.47 6.20 -11.75
C TRP A 159 12.79 5.43 -13.04
N SER A 160 13.96 4.76 -13.07
CA SER A 160 14.36 3.91 -14.20
C SER A 160 13.36 2.76 -14.45
N VAL A 161 12.67 2.27 -13.41
CA VAL A 161 11.61 1.25 -13.53
C VAL A 161 10.46 1.74 -14.41
N LEU A 162 10.16 3.03 -14.34
CA LEU A 162 9.08 3.67 -15.11
C LEU A 162 9.53 4.11 -16.50
N GLY A 163 10.80 3.93 -16.86
CA GLY A 163 11.41 4.60 -18.01
C GLY A 163 11.43 6.12 -17.85
N TYR A 164 11.31 6.63 -16.62
CA TYR A 164 11.33 8.06 -16.34
C TYR A 164 12.76 8.53 -16.09
N GLU A 165 13.25 9.42 -16.95
CA GLU A 165 14.60 9.98 -16.80
C GLU A 165 14.70 11.05 -15.70
N GLY A 166 13.59 11.43 -15.07
CA GLY A 166 13.52 12.52 -14.11
C GLY A 166 13.07 13.86 -14.70
N PRO A 167 13.04 14.93 -13.89
CA PRO A 167 12.64 16.26 -14.32
C PRO A 167 13.54 16.82 -15.43
N SER A 168 12.94 17.50 -16.41
CA SER A 168 13.64 18.18 -17.50
C SER A 168 14.12 19.59 -17.14
N LEU A 169 13.79 20.10 -15.95
CA LEU A 169 14.21 21.44 -15.50
C LEU A 169 15.74 21.52 -15.49
N GLY A 170 16.30 22.41 -16.32
CA GLY A 170 17.75 22.58 -16.50
C GLY A 170 18.38 21.70 -17.59
N ARG A 171 17.62 20.82 -18.25
CA ARG A 171 18.10 20.11 -19.45
C ARG A 171 18.03 21.05 -20.65
N THR A 172 19.14 21.20 -21.34
CA THR A 172 19.16 21.75 -22.69
C THR A 172 18.47 20.75 -23.61
N VAL A 173 17.16 20.92 -23.82
CA VAL A 173 16.46 20.18 -24.88
C VAL A 173 17.02 20.73 -26.20
N PRO A 174 17.65 19.89 -27.06
CA PRO A 174 18.02 20.36 -28.39
C PRO A 174 16.75 20.89 -29.08
N PRO A 175 16.84 21.98 -29.85
CA PRO A 175 15.67 22.54 -30.52
C PRO A 175 14.96 21.42 -31.28
N TRP A 176 13.65 21.31 -31.07
CA TRP A 176 12.79 20.35 -31.75
C TRP A 176 13.17 20.28 -33.23
N PRO A 177 13.36 19.08 -33.84
CA PRO A 177 13.68 19.02 -35.25
C PRO A 177 12.48 19.57 -36.01
N MET A 178 12.61 20.82 -36.47
CA MET A 178 11.78 21.35 -37.54
C MET A 178 12.00 20.38 -38.70
N ARG A 179 11.03 19.51 -38.95
CA ARG A 179 10.96 18.78 -40.22
C ARG A 179 10.81 19.87 -41.29
N VAL A 180 11.93 20.32 -41.84
CA VAL A 180 11.92 21.15 -43.04
C VAL A 180 11.41 20.22 -44.12
N GLY A 181 10.12 20.35 -44.43
CA GLY A 181 9.45 19.53 -45.42
C GLY A 181 10.10 19.77 -46.78
N GLY A 182 10.99 18.86 -47.18
CA GLY A 182 11.32 18.66 -48.58
C GLY A 182 10.15 17.91 -49.22
N VAL A 183 9.27 18.64 -49.90
CA VAL A 183 8.37 18.05 -50.89
C VAL A 183 9.24 17.72 -52.11
N PRO A 184 9.29 16.46 -52.58
CA PRO A 184 9.92 16.15 -53.84
C PRO A 184 8.96 16.52 -54.99
N THR A 185 9.41 17.38 -55.90
CA THR A 185 8.92 17.46 -57.28
C THR A 185 9.82 16.64 -58.18
#